data_AF-A0A844MSV2-F1
#
_entry.id   AF-A0A844MSV2-F1
#
_cell.length_a   1.000
_cell.length_b   1.000
_cell.length_c   1.000
_cell.angle_alpha   90.00
_cell.angle_beta   90.00
_cell.angle_gamma   90.00
#
_symmetry.space_group_name_H-M   'P 1'
#
loop_
_entity.id
_entity.type
_entity.pdbx_description
1 polymer ?
#
loop_
_entity_poly.entity_id
_entity_poly.type
_entity_poly.pdbx_seq_one_letter_code
_entity_poly.pdbx_strand_id
1 'polypeptide(L)' 'MPLPKVAVVITDIEREALIHIAATGNGHISTKAKVLLKVEPGETTTAISKELEVSLGSIVGWKKKW' A
#
# COMPACT_ATOMS: atom_id res chain seq x y z
N MET A 1 6.59 19.43 8.57
CA MET A 1 5.22 19.07 8.99
C MET A 1 5.12 17.54 8.99
N PRO A 2 4.70 16.90 10.09
CA PRO A 2 4.45 15.46 10.07
C PRO A 2 3.27 15.17 9.12
N LEU A 3 3.48 14.27 8.16
CA LEU A 3 2.41 13.81 7.27
C LEU A 3 1.31 13.12 8.12
N PRO A 4 0.02 13.35 7.82
CA PRO A 4 -1.05 12.71 8.56
C PRO A 4 -0.90 11.19 8.47
N LYS A 5 -0.84 10.53 9.64
CA LYS A 5 -0.97 9.08 9.79
C LYS A 5 -2.42 8.71 9.47
N VAL A 6 -2.78 8.70 8.19
CA VAL A 6 -3.98 7.98 7.75
C VAL A 6 -3.68 6.52 8.05
N ALA A 7 -4.31 5.92 9.05
CA ALA A 7 -4.18 4.48 9.27
C ALA A 7 -5.17 3.82 8.31
N VAL A 8 -4.67 3.11 7.30
CA VAL A 8 -5.54 2.29 6.45
C VAL A 8 -5.84 1.05 7.28
N VAL A 9 -7.07 0.93 7.75
CA VAL A 9 -7.53 -0.26 8.46
C VAL A 9 -7.94 -1.28 7.40
N ILE A 10 -7.16 -2.37 7.32
CA ILE A 10 -7.41 -3.48 6.40
C ILE A 10 -7.96 -4.63 7.23
N THR A 11 -9.17 -5.09 6.92
CA THR A 11 -9.76 -6.27 7.56
C THR A 11 -9.04 -7.54 7.13
N ASP A 12 -9.22 -8.64 7.88
CA ASP A 12 -8.61 -9.94 7.56
C ASP A 12 -8.95 -10.41 6.13
N ILE A 13 -10.20 -10.23 5.72
CA ILE A 13 -10.69 -10.59 4.38
C ILE A 13 -10.01 -9.73 3.30
N GLU A 14 -9.88 -8.43 3.54
CA GLU A 14 -9.20 -7.52 2.61
C GLU A 14 -7.70 -7.82 2.54
N ARG A 15 -7.07 -8.20 3.66
CA ARG A 15 -5.67 -8.61 3.72
C ARG A 15 -5.44 -9.85 2.85
N GLU A 16 -6.26 -10.89 3.02
CA GLU A 16 -6.23 -12.10 2.22
C GLU A 16 -6.40 -11.79 0.72
N ALA A 17 -7.36 -10.92 0.38
CA ALA A 17 -7.57 -10.48 -1.00
C ALA A 17 -6.36 -9.72 -1.55
N LEU A 18 -5.74 -8.82 -0.77
CA LEU A 18 -4.56 -8.07 -1.17
C LEU A 18 -3.34 -8.99 -1.32
N ILE A 19 -3.17 -10.00 -0.48
CA ILE A 19 -2.11 -11.00 -0.61
C ILE A 19 -2.30 -11.78 -1.92
N HIS A 20 -3.54 -12.21 -2.19
CA HIS A 20 -3.85 -12.91 -3.43
C HIS A 20 -3.56 -12.03 -4.66
N ILE A 21 -4.03 -10.78 -4.65
CA ILE A 21 -3.80 -9.80 -5.73
C ILE A 21 -2.32 -9.43 -5.88
N ALA A 22 -1.56 -9.38 -4.78
CA ALA A 22 -0.11 -9.16 -4.84
C ALA A 22 0.60 -10.33 -5.52
N ALA A 23 0.09 -11.56 -5.38
CA ALA A 23 0.64 -12.77 -5.98
C ALA A 23 0.18 -13.02 -7.43
N THR A 24 -1.07 -12.69 -7.76
CA THR A 24 -1.69 -13.03 -9.07
C THR A 24 -1.95 -11.83 -9.97
N GLY A 25 -1.93 -10.62 -9.42
CA GLY A 25 -2.27 -9.39 -10.12
C GLY A 25 -1.20 -8.96 -11.13
N ASN A 26 -1.65 -8.30 -12.20
CA ASN A 26 -0.75 -7.82 -13.25
C ASN A 26 -0.04 -6.53 -12.80
N GLY A 27 1.28 -6.49 -12.92
CA GLY A 27 2.20 -5.37 -12.64
C GLY A 27 1.67 -4.33 -11.63
N HIS A 28 1.03 -3.28 -12.14
CA HIS A 28 0.54 -2.13 -11.36
C HIS A 28 -0.45 -2.49 -10.24
N ILE A 29 -1.32 -3.48 -10.46
CA ILE A 29 -2.31 -3.91 -9.46
C ILE A 29 -1.62 -4.70 -8.33
N SER A 30 -0.67 -5.57 -8.67
CA SER A 30 0.17 -6.27 -7.68
C SER A 30 0.99 -5.29 -6.86
N THR A 31 1.59 -4.28 -7.50
CA THR A 31 2.35 -3.23 -6.80
C THR A 31 1.47 -2.43 -5.84
N LYS A 32 0.26 -2.03 -6.27
CA LYS A 32 -0.69 -1.33 -5.39
C LYS A 32 -1.07 -2.18 -4.17
N ALA A 33 -1.30 -3.48 -4.36
CA ALA A 33 -1.64 -4.38 -3.26
C ALA A 33 -0.48 -4.55 -2.26
N LYS A 34 0.75 -4.70 -2.75
CA LYS A 34 1.97 -4.73 -1.91
C LYS A 34 2.15 -3.45 -1.11
N VAL A 35 1.89 -2.29 -1.72
CA VAL A 35 1.93 -0.99 -1.03
C VAL A 35 0.92 -0.97 0.12
N LEU A 36 -0.33 -1.35 -0.11
CA LEU A 36 -1.37 -1.31 0.92
C LEU A 36 -1.05 -2.26 2.09
N LEU A 37 -0.54 -3.46 1.81
CA LEU A 37 -0.10 -4.42 2.84
C LEU A 37 1.05 -3.90 3.70
N LYS A 38 1.94 -3.07 3.15
CA LYS A 38 3.06 -2.45 3.90
C LYS A 38 2.66 -1.19 4.66
N VAL A 39 1.66 -0.46 4.18
CA VAL A 39 1.15 0.75 4.86
C VAL A 39 0.45 0.42 6.18
N GLU A 40 -0.24 -0.73 6.26
CA GLU A 40 -0.98 -1.17 7.45
C GLU A 40 -0.09 -1.34 8.70
N PRO A 41 1.06 -2.06 8.68
CA PRO A 41 1.94 -2.17 9.84
C PRO A 41 2.70 -0.89 10.20
N GLY A 42 2.42 0.23 9.50
CA GLY A 42 3.03 1.52 9.78
C GLY A 42 4.38 1.74 9.11
N GLU A 43 4.72 0.99 8.04
CA GLU A 43 5.89 1.35 7.24
C GLU A 43 5.74 2.78 6.70
N THR A 44 6.88 3.48 6.62
CA THR A 44 6.89 4.85 6.12
C THR A 44 6.75 4.83 4.60
N THR A 45 5.91 5.72 4.06
CA THR A 45 5.70 5.91 2.62
C THR A 45 7.01 5.97 1.81
N THR A 46 8.07 6.54 2.41
CA THR A 46 9.41 6.63 1.83
C THR A 46 10.12 5.29 1.71
N ALA A 47 9.98 4.40 2.70
CA ALA A 47 10.56 3.06 2.64
C ALA A 47 9.86 2.25 1.54
N ILE A 48 8.52 2.29 1.53
CA ILE A 48 7.69 1.60 0.53
C ILE A 48 7.98 2.13 -0.88
N SER A 49 8.13 3.44 -1.05
CA SER A 49 8.48 4.08 -2.32
C SER A 49 9.83 3.61 -2.86
N LYS A 50 10.83 3.50 -1.99
CA LYS A 50 12.18 3.04 -2.36
C LYS A 50 12.20 1.55 -2.68
N GLU A 51 11.44 0.74 -1.96
CA GLU A 51 11.42 -0.72 -2.15
C GLU A 51 10.64 -1.14 -3.39
N LEU A 52 9.52 -0.48 -3.67
CA LEU A 52 8.62 -0.84 -4.77
C LEU A 52 8.80 0.05 -6.01
N GLU A 53 9.77 0.96 -5.98
CA GLU A 53 10.04 1.94 -7.04
C GLU A 53 8.80 2.74 -7.47
N VAL A 54 7.94 3.06 -6.49
CA VAL A 54 6.70 3.80 -6.71
C VAL A 54 6.81 5.21 -6.17
N SER A 55 6.35 6.20 -6.95
CA SER A 55 6.27 7.59 -6.50
C SER A 55 5.44 7.76 -5.21
N LEU A 56 5.95 8.55 -4.27
CA LEU A 56 5.25 8.88 -3.01
C LEU A 56 3.82 9.38 -3.24
N GLY A 57 3.60 10.18 -4.28
CA GLY A 57 2.28 10.69 -4.65
C GLY A 57 1.29 9.58 -5.02
N SER A 58 1.75 8.51 -5.67
CA SER A 58 0.93 7.35 -6.00
C SER A 58 0.53 6.59 -4.74
N ILE A 59 1.46 6.39 -3.81
CA ILE A 59 1.19 5.74 -2.52
C ILE A 59 0.16 6.54 -1.72
N VAL A 60 0.35 7.85 -1.58
CA VAL A 60 -0.61 8.74 -0.90
C VAL A 60 -1.97 8.74 -1.60
N GLY A 61 -1.98 8.71 -2.93
CA GLY A 61 -3.20 8.64 -3.72
C GLY A 61 -3.96 7.33 -3.52
N TRP A 62 -3.26 6.20 -3.43
CA TRP A 62 -3.87 4.89 -3.14
C TRP A 62 -4.38 4.82 -1.71
N LYS A 63 -3.63 5.37 -0.77
CA LYS A 63 -3.98 5.46 0.65
C LYS A 63 -5.24 6.30 0.91
N LYS A 64 -5.46 7.36 0.12
CA LYS A 64 -6.67 8.20 0.20
C LYS A 64 -7.91 7.58 -0.46
N LYS A 65 -7.72 6.66 -1.41
CA LYS A 65 -8.79 6.01 -2.17
C LYS A 65 -9.24 4.68 -1.58
N TRP A 66 -8.46 4.16 -0.64
CA TRP A 66 -8.81 3.05 0.22
C TRP A 66 -9.54 3.60 1.44
#